data_AF-A0A6I6JEW6-F1
#
_entry.id   AF-A0A6I6JEW6-F1
#
_cell.length_a   1.000
_cell.length_b   1.000
_cell.length_c   1.000
_cell.angle_alpha   90.00
_cell.angle_beta   90.00
_cell.angle_gamma   90.00
#
_symmetry.space_group_name_H-M   'P 1'
#
loop_
_entity.id
_entity.type
_entity.pdbx_description
1 polymer ?
#
loop_
_entity_poly.entity_id
_entity_poly.type
_entity_poly.pdbx_seq_one_letter_code
_entity_poly.pdbx_strand_id
1 'polypeptide(L)'
;MTISSTLTKAIYAGNGSTSGFAVPFMFLRDEDVEVILSDGESEAVLTISTDYQLAGAGDQSGGLCTLNVAPVEGETLVLRRNPALVQEVDYVENDAFPAATHEAALDKLTMICQALAERLDRTITFRVSSAVTGVELPEPESNQLLAWNGDASNLTNRDAAAMDAVLLPLAVEQGGTGGSDGTQAMVNLGMGETGRSVAVAGTSSEALAAMDAEPADTAILKADLADLLRAVYGEEPQEISGTSLTGLSVTRNHLLWTLTGDATFDDVDFPYDGTYVFHIYPAGHTVTFSSAYKLSASLEEQDPAAGEIRVAVEVFNGRKSLVGLQNMGA
;
A
#
# COMPACT_ATOMS: atom_id res chain seq x y z
N MET A 1 54.57 -46.46 -22.62
CA MET A 1 53.17 -46.08 -22.84
C MET A 1 53.05 -44.60 -22.53
N THR A 2 52.28 -43.85 -23.31
CA THR A 2 52.20 -42.39 -23.13
C THR A 2 50.77 -41.91 -23.34
N ILE A 3 50.26 -41.03 -22.48
CA ILE A 3 48.91 -40.47 -22.66
C ILE A 3 48.90 -39.42 -23.78
N SER A 4 48.35 -39.80 -24.94
CA SER A 4 48.21 -38.93 -26.11
C SER A 4 46.78 -38.38 -26.31
N SER A 5 45.77 -39.03 -25.73
CA SER A 5 44.38 -38.58 -25.83
C SER A 5 44.12 -37.43 -24.85
N THR A 6 43.37 -36.44 -25.30
CA THR A 6 42.85 -35.35 -24.46
C THR A 6 41.44 -35.66 -23.94
N LEU A 7 40.83 -36.77 -24.37
CA LEU A 7 39.52 -37.18 -23.88
C LEU A 7 39.64 -37.67 -22.43
N THR A 8 38.78 -37.15 -21.58
CA THR A 8 38.68 -37.47 -20.15
C THR A 8 37.29 -37.92 -19.73
N LYS A 9 36.28 -37.71 -20.59
CA LYS A 9 34.92 -38.16 -20.38
C LYS A 9 34.21 -38.53 -21.68
N ALA A 10 33.17 -39.33 -21.55
CA ALA A 10 32.19 -39.64 -22.58
C ALA A 10 30.78 -39.52 -22.00
N ILE A 11 29.83 -39.09 -22.84
CA ILE A 11 28.44 -38.89 -22.46
C ILE A 11 27.57 -39.64 -23.46
N TYR A 12 26.61 -40.41 -22.95
CA TYR A 12 25.70 -41.23 -23.75
C TYR A 12 24.25 -40.98 -23.31
N ALA A 13 23.35 -40.89 -24.29
CA ALA A 13 21.91 -40.84 -24.01
C ALA A 13 21.35 -42.26 -23.83
N GLY A 14 20.46 -42.42 -22.84
CA GLY A 14 19.75 -43.66 -22.62
C GLY A 14 18.67 -43.92 -23.66
N ASN A 15 18.41 -45.21 -23.91
CA ASN A 15 17.40 -45.70 -24.85
C ASN A 15 16.63 -46.93 -24.32
N GLY A 16 16.88 -47.32 -23.08
CA GLY A 16 16.27 -48.46 -22.39
C GLY A 16 16.74 -49.84 -22.85
N SER A 17 17.71 -49.95 -23.78
CA SER A 17 18.13 -51.24 -24.33
C SER A 17 19.64 -51.44 -24.48
N THR A 18 20.43 -50.37 -24.68
CA THR A 18 21.88 -50.47 -24.82
C THR A 18 22.54 -50.57 -23.45
N SER A 19 23.33 -51.62 -23.23
CA SER A 19 24.09 -51.84 -22.00
C SER A 19 25.59 -51.64 -22.15
N GLY A 20 26.13 -51.74 -23.38
CA GLY A 20 27.55 -51.58 -23.66
C GLY A 20 27.89 -50.19 -24.17
N PHE A 21 28.81 -49.50 -23.49
CA PHE A 21 29.25 -48.14 -23.78
C PHE A 21 30.77 -48.07 -23.85
N ALA A 22 31.30 -47.50 -24.92
CA ALA A 22 32.74 -47.36 -25.08
C ALA A 22 33.32 -46.38 -24.04
N VAL A 23 34.51 -46.66 -23.53
CA VAL A 23 35.32 -45.73 -22.75
C VAL A 23 36.41 -45.23 -23.70
N PRO A 24 36.29 -44.02 -24.30
CA PRO A 24 37.17 -43.59 -25.40
C PRO A 24 38.52 -43.02 -24.93
N PHE A 25 38.93 -43.38 -23.72
CA PHE A 25 40.14 -42.90 -23.09
C PHE A 25 40.79 -44.00 -22.27
N MET A 26 42.11 -44.00 -22.24
CA MET A 26 42.88 -44.94 -21.42
C MET A 26 42.65 -44.66 -19.92
N PHE A 27 42.61 -45.75 -19.15
CA PHE A 27 42.57 -45.80 -17.68
C PHE A 27 43.48 -46.94 -17.21
N LEU A 28 44.10 -46.82 -16.03
CA LEU A 28 45.08 -47.79 -15.54
C LEU A 28 44.43 -48.94 -14.77
N ARG A 29 43.39 -48.62 -14.00
CA ARG A 29 42.58 -49.57 -13.23
C ARG A 29 41.11 -49.23 -13.40
N ASP A 30 40.24 -50.21 -13.24
CA ASP A 30 38.80 -49.99 -13.38
C ASP A 30 38.28 -48.95 -12.36
N GLU A 31 38.90 -48.88 -11.17
CA GLU A 31 38.62 -47.88 -10.13
C GLU A 31 38.97 -46.43 -10.54
N ASP A 32 39.78 -46.25 -11.59
CA ASP A 32 40.13 -44.91 -12.10
C ASP A 32 39.06 -44.34 -13.05
N VAL A 33 37.93 -45.03 -13.23
CA VAL A 33 36.78 -44.59 -14.03
C VAL A 33 35.57 -44.45 -13.12
N GLU A 34 34.96 -43.28 -13.13
CA GLU A 34 33.70 -43.00 -12.45
C GLU A 34 32.56 -43.02 -13.47
N VAL A 35 31.49 -43.73 -13.12
CA VAL A 35 30.29 -43.89 -13.94
C VAL A 35 29.14 -43.23 -13.20
N ILE A 36 28.49 -42.27 -13.85
CA ILE A 36 27.39 -41.49 -13.28
C ILE A 36 26.18 -41.60 -14.20
N LEU A 37 25.02 -41.82 -13.60
CA LEU A 37 23.74 -41.74 -14.28
C LEU A 37 23.00 -40.49 -13.82
N SER A 38 22.48 -39.70 -14.75
CA SER A 38 21.69 -38.50 -14.46
C SER A 38 20.31 -38.61 -15.10
N ASP A 39 19.28 -38.21 -14.37
CA ASP A 39 17.90 -38.07 -14.84
C ASP A 39 17.56 -36.61 -15.25
N GLY A 40 18.54 -35.71 -15.20
CA GLY A 40 18.39 -34.28 -15.46
C GLY A 40 18.12 -33.43 -14.21
N GLU A 41 17.66 -34.02 -13.12
CA GLU A 41 17.45 -33.33 -11.83
C GLU A 41 18.49 -33.73 -10.78
N SER A 42 18.94 -34.98 -10.84
CA SER A 42 19.89 -35.59 -9.91
C SER A 42 20.98 -36.37 -10.65
N GLU A 43 22.07 -36.64 -9.92
CA GLU A 43 23.17 -37.50 -10.38
C GLU A 43 23.39 -38.63 -9.38
N ALA A 44 23.47 -39.87 -9.87
CA ALA A 44 23.78 -41.06 -9.10
C ALA A 44 25.12 -41.66 -9.55
N VAL A 45 26.06 -41.80 -8.62
CA VAL A 45 27.32 -42.52 -8.87
C VAL A 45 27.05 -44.02 -8.80
N LEU A 46 27.35 -44.72 -9.89
CA LEU A 46 27.19 -46.17 -9.97
C LEU A 46 28.38 -46.89 -9.34
N THR A 47 28.13 -48.08 -8.81
CA THR A 47 29.14 -48.92 -8.14
C THR A 47 29.64 -50.02 -9.07
N ILE A 48 30.97 -50.11 -9.23
CA ILE A 48 31.60 -51.17 -10.01
C ILE A 48 31.23 -52.57 -9.46
N SER A 49 31.09 -53.56 -10.33
CA SER A 49 30.64 -54.93 -10.06
C SER A 49 29.17 -55.07 -9.63
N THR A 50 28.56 -54.05 -9.03
CA THR A 50 27.14 -54.03 -8.65
C THR A 50 26.25 -53.51 -9.76
N ASP A 51 26.60 -52.35 -10.33
CA ASP A 51 25.80 -51.66 -11.34
C ASP A 51 26.41 -51.80 -12.73
N TYR A 52 27.74 -51.96 -12.83
CA TYR A 52 28.46 -52.06 -14.09
C TYR A 52 29.77 -52.84 -13.98
N GLN A 53 30.31 -53.24 -15.13
CA GLN A 53 31.64 -53.82 -15.27
C GLN A 53 32.46 -53.03 -16.28
N LEU A 54 33.77 -52.95 -16.06
CA LEU A 54 34.73 -52.36 -16.99
C LEU A 54 35.66 -53.42 -17.55
N ALA A 55 36.11 -53.19 -18.78
CA ALA A 55 37.15 -53.96 -19.43
C ALA A 55 38.03 -53.03 -20.26
N GLY A 56 39.29 -53.39 -20.48
CA GLY A 56 40.24 -52.59 -21.25
C GLY A 56 41.18 -51.71 -20.42
N ALA A 57 41.32 -51.98 -19.11
CA ALA A 57 42.34 -51.35 -18.28
C ALA A 57 43.73 -51.51 -18.91
N GLY A 58 44.45 -50.40 -19.04
CA GLY A 58 45.77 -50.32 -19.68
C GLY A 58 45.76 -50.29 -21.21
N ASP A 59 44.61 -50.41 -21.88
CA ASP A 59 44.53 -50.25 -23.34
C ASP A 59 44.54 -48.75 -23.72
N GLN A 60 45.44 -48.41 -24.64
CA GLN A 60 45.63 -47.06 -25.17
C GLN A 60 44.35 -46.51 -25.83
N SER A 61 43.52 -47.38 -26.41
CA SER A 61 42.26 -47.01 -27.05
C SER A 61 41.10 -46.89 -26.06
N GLY A 62 41.35 -47.17 -24.78
CA GLY A 62 40.34 -47.24 -23.73
C GLY A 62 39.65 -48.59 -23.69
N GLY A 63 38.38 -48.60 -23.29
CA GLY A 63 37.72 -49.82 -22.86
C GLY A 63 36.22 -49.89 -23.15
N LEU A 64 35.54 -50.79 -22.45
CA LEU A 64 34.10 -50.99 -22.53
C LEU A 64 33.51 -50.98 -21.12
N CYS A 65 32.51 -50.12 -20.90
CA CYS A 65 31.63 -50.15 -19.75
C CYS A 65 30.37 -50.92 -20.09
N THR A 66 30.07 -51.97 -19.33
CA THR A 66 28.85 -52.76 -19.48
C THR A 66 27.96 -52.57 -18.26
N LEU A 67 26.82 -51.90 -18.42
CA LEU A 67 25.83 -51.68 -17.37
C LEU A 67 24.95 -52.92 -17.19
N ASN A 68 24.59 -53.22 -15.94
CA ASN A 68 23.65 -54.30 -15.62
C ASN A 68 22.20 -53.91 -15.95
N VAL A 69 21.88 -52.62 -15.86
CA VAL A 69 20.59 -52.03 -16.25
C VAL A 69 20.85 -50.97 -17.31
N ALA A 70 20.18 -51.07 -18.46
CA ALA A 70 20.32 -50.10 -19.54
C ALA A 70 19.66 -48.76 -19.14
N PRO A 71 20.34 -47.62 -19.31
CA PRO A 71 19.78 -46.29 -19.07
C PRO A 71 18.53 -46.09 -19.93
N VAL A 72 17.43 -45.64 -19.33
CA VAL A 72 16.16 -45.42 -20.04
C VAL A 72 16.18 -44.11 -20.83
N GLU A 73 15.20 -43.92 -21.72
CA GLU A 73 15.06 -42.65 -22.43
C GLU A 73 14.85 -41.49 -21.45
N GLY A 74 15.60 -40.41 -21.64
CA GLY A 74 15.65 -39.27 -20.72
C GLY A 74 16.84 -39.29 -19.75
N GLU A 75 17.42 -40.46 -19.49
CA GLU A 75 18.63 -40.55 -18.67
C GLU A 75 19.90 -40.31 -19.52
N THR A 76 20.92 -39.75 -18.86
CA THR A 76 22.25 -39.51 -19.43
C THR A 76 23.30 -40.26 -18.63
N LEU A 77 24.07 -41.11 -19.32
CA LEU A 77 25.21 -41.82 -18.76
C LEU A 77 26.49 -41.01 -18.99
N VAL A 78 27.26 -40.78 -17.94
CA VAL A 78 28.56 -40.11 -17.99
C VAL A 78 29.64 -41.09 -17.52
N LEU A 79 30.63 -41.33 -18.37
CA LEU A 79 31.84 -42.06 -18.03
C LEU A 79 32.98 -41.06 -17.96
N ARG A 80 33.66 -40.93 -16.82
CA ARG A 80 34.77 -39.99 -16.69
C ARG A 80 35.97 -40.59 -15.98
N ARG A 81 37.16 -40.09 -16.29
CA ARG A 81 38.38 -40.47 -15.58
C ARG A 81 38.40 -39.82 -14.19
N ASN A 82 38.63 -40.62 -13.16
CA ASN A 82 38.72 -40.18 -11.77
C ASN A 82 39.79 -40.98 -11.00
N PRO A 83 41.09 -40.84 -11.37
CA PRO A 83 42.14 -41.62 -10.74
C PRO A 83 42.43 -41.14 -9.33
N ALA A 84 42.89 -42.05 -8.45
CA ALA A 84 43.27 -41.68 -7.09
C ALA A 84 44.43 -40.67 -7.08
N LEU A 85 44.26 -39.55 -6.36
CA LEU A 85 45.22 -38.45 -6.23
C LEU A 85 46.36 -38.77 -5.26
N VAL A 86 47.06 -39.89 -5.49
CA VAL A 86 48.17 -40.38 -4.68
C VAL A 86 49.36 -40.81 -5.55
N GLN A 87 50.56 -40.60 -5.04
CA GLN A 87 51.77 -41.17 -5.61
C GLN A 87 51.93 -42.61 -5.12
N GLU A 88 52.06 -43.55 -6.06
CA GLU A 88 52.16 -44.99 -5.74
C GLU A 88 53.58 -45.54 -5.86
N VAL A 89 54.45 -44.85 -6.59
CA VAL A 89 55.81 -45.33 -6.87
C VAL A 89 56.78 -44.66 -5.91
N ASP A 90 57.47 -45.51 -5.15
CA ASP A 90 58.63 -45.16 -4.33
C ASP A 90 59.91 -45.69 -4.99
N TYR A 91 60.93 -44.86 -5.12
CA TYR A 91 62.21 -45.26 -5.71
C TYR A 91 63.22 -45.60 -4.64
N VAL A 92 63.87 -46.75 -4.81
CA VAL A 92 64.97 -47.17 -3.96
C VAL A 92 66.29 -46.63 -4.53
N GLU A 93 67.09 -46.01 -3.68
CA GLU A 93 68.41 -45.51 -4.07
C GLU A 93 69.33 -46.67 -4.53
N ASN A 94 70.10 -46.44 -5.59
CA ASN A 94 71.05 -47.38 -6.19
C ASN A 94 70.45 -48.62 -6.87
N ASP A 95 69.13 -48.69 -7.05
CA ASP A 95 68.52 -49.70 -7.91
C ASP A 95 68.63 -49.32 -9.40
N ALA A 96 68.56 -50.32 -10.28
CA ALA A 96 68.51 -50.07 -11.72
C ALA A 96 67.24 -49.29 -12.07
N PHE A 97 67.38 -48.23 -12.88
CA PHE A 97 66.25 -47.35 -13.20
C PHE A 97 65.08 -48.12 -13.85
N PRO A 98 63.91 -48.23 -13.18
CA PRO A 98 62.79 -48.98 -13.70
C PRO A 98 61.99 -48.12 -14.66
N ALA A 99 62.46 -47.99 -15.90
CA ALA A 99 61.90 -47.08 -16.90
C ALA A 99 60.39 -47.24 -17.11
N ALA A 100 59.88 -48.49 -17.13
CA ALA A 100 58.45 -48.77 -17.29
C ALA A 100 57.62 -48.28 -16.09
N THR A 101 58.11 -48.50 -14.86
CA THR A 101 57.45 -48.01 -13.64
C THR A 101 57.48 -46.49 -13.58
N HIS A 102 58.57 -45.87 -14.04
CA HIS A 102 58.70 -44.43 -14.12
C HIS A 102 57.72 -43.81 -15.10
N GLU A 103 57.63 -44.38 -16.31
CA GLU A 103 56.70 -43.94 -17.33
C GLU A 103 55.23 -44.08 -16.87
N ALA A 104 54.86 -45.21 -16.25
CA ALA A 104 53.51 -45.42 -15.71
C ALA A 104 53.15 -44.39 -14.61
N ALA A 105 54.12 -43.97 -13.79
CA ALA A 105 53.90 -42.92 -12.79
C ALA A 105 53.64 -41.55 -13.45
N LEU A 106 54.36 -41.22 -14.53
CA LEU A 106 54.14 -39.99 -15.30
C LEU A 106 52.81 -40.01 -16.05
N ASP A 107 52.42 -41.15 -16.60
CA ASP A 107 51.10 -41.34 -17.24
C ASP A 107 49.97 -41.12 -16.22
N LYS A 108 50.07 -41.71 -15.03
CA LYS A 108 49.08 -41.49 -13.96
C LYS A 108 49.01 -40.02 -13.58
N LEU A 109 50.15 -39.35 -13.42
CA LEU A 109 50.18 -37.91 -13.09
C LEU A 109 49.54 -37.07 -14.21
N THR A 110 49.78 -37.42 -15.48
CA THR A 110 49.14 -36.77 -16.63
C THR A 110 47.63 -36.97 -16.61
N MET A 111 47.16 -38.19 -16.32
CA MET A 111 45.74 -38.49 -16.16
C MET A 111 45.09 -37.68 -15.02
N ILE A 112 45.78 -37.54 -13.88
CA ILE A 112 45.33 -36.71 -12.75
C ILE A 112 45.19 -35.24 -13.18
N CYS A 113 46.21 -34.68 -13.85
CA CYS A 113 46.15 -33.30 -14.34
C CYS A 113 44.99 -33.08 -15.31
N GLN A 114 44.75 -34.03 -16.23
CA GLN A 114 43.62 -33.96 -17.16
C GLN A 114 42.26 -34.03 -16.43
N ALA A 115 42.12 -34.87 -15.41
CA ALA A 115 40.90 -34.95 -14.61
C ALA A 115 40.65 -33.68 -13.79
N LEU A 116 41.71 -33.09 -13.21
CA LEU A 116 41.62 -31.81 -12.50
C LEU A 116 41.27 -30.66 -13.43
N ALA A 117 41.84 -30.62 -14.65
CA ALA A 117 41.49 -29.63 -15.66
C ALA A 117 40.00 -29.70 -16.04
N GLU A 118 39.46 -30.91 -16.28
CA GLU A 118 38.03 -31.10 -16.55
C GLU A 118 37.15 -30.60 -15.41
N ARG A 119 37.56 -30.84 -14.16
CA ARG A 119 36.84 -30.33 -12.98
C ARG A 119 36.90 -28.81 -12.92
N LEU A 120 38.06 -28.21 -13.16
CA LEU A 120 38.25 -26.75 -13.14
C LEU A 120 37.46 -26.05 -14.25
N ASP A 121 37.33 -26.66 -15.43
CA ASP A 121 36.52 -26.14 -16.54
C ASP A 121 35.03 -26.01 -16.20
N ARG A 122 34.56 -26.71 -15.15
CA ARG A 122 33.19 -26.63 -14.62
C ARG A 122 33.05 -25.71 -13.41
N THR A 123 34.11 -25.02 -13.01
CA THR A 123 34.09 -24.07 -11.89
C THR A 123 33.93 -22.63 -12.36
N ILE A 124 33.41 -21.77 -11.49
CA ILE A 124 33.41 -20.32 -11.71
C ILE A 124 34.82 -19.79 -11.44
N THR A 125 35.43 -19.16 -12.43
CA THR A 125 36.78 -18.60 -12.33
C THR A 125 36.80 -17.11 -12.67
N PHE A 126 37.79 -16.41 -12.14
CA PHE A 126 38.04 -15.02 -12.55
C PHE A 126 38.61 -14.97 -13.96
N ARG A 127 38.36 -13.84 -14.64
CA ARG A 127 39.08 -13.51 -15.86
C ARG A 127 40.60 -13.51 -15.61
N VAL A 128 41.37 -13.87 -16.62
CA VAL A 128 42.85 -13.94 -16.54
C VAL A 128 43.49 -12.61 -16.11
N SER A 129 42.88 -11.47 -16.45
CA SER A 129 43.35 -10.13 -16.06
C SER A 129 42.86 -9.64 -14.69
N SER A 130 42.21 -10.50 -13.90
CA SER A 130 41.72 -10.11 -12.57
C SER A 130 42.90 -9.94 -11.61
N ALA A 131 42.90 -8.85 -10.85
CA ALA A 131 43.82 -8.64 -9.74
C ALA A 131 43.23 -9.11 -8.39
N VAL A 132 41.97 -9.57 -8.39
CA VAL A 132 41.28 -10.04 -7.19
C VAL A 132 41.81 -11.42 -6.81
N THR A 133 42.24 -11.58 -5.56
CA THR A 133 42.82 -12.81 -5.01
C THR A 133 42.26 -13.07 -3.62
N GLY A 134 42.23 -14.33 -3.17
CA GLY A 134 41.80 -14.67 -1.81
C GLY A 134 40.29 -14.51 -1.58
N VAL A 135 39.49 -14.65 -2.64
CA VAL A 135 38.02 -14.70 -2.52
C VAL A 135 37.62 -16.05 -1.97
N GLU A 136 36.80 -16.03 -0.93
CA GLU A 136 36.30 -17.20 -0.22
C GLU A 136 34.78 -17.22 -0.32
N LEU A 137 34.19 -18.40 -0.48
CA LEU A 137 32.75 -18.54 -0.39
C LEU A 137 32.33 -18.44 1.09
N PRO A 138 31.34 -17.61 1.43
CA PRO A 138 30.76 -17.61 2.76
C PRO A 138 30.06 -18.95 3.04
N GLU A 139 29.90 -19.30 4.32
CA GLU A 139 29.08 -20.44 4.72
C GLU A 139 27.64 -20.27 4.18
N PRO A 140 27.00 -21.33 3.65
CA PRO A 140 25.68 -21.19 3.04
C PRO A 140 24.64 -20.83 4.09
N GLU A 141 23.89 -19.77 3.83
CA GLU A 141 22.76 -19.33 4.66
C GLU A 141 21.43 -19.54 3.91
N SER A 142 20.41 -19.98 4.65
CA SER A 142 19.10 -20.27 4.08
C SER A 142 18.47 -19.02 3.48
N ASN A 143 17.98 -19.13 2.24
CA ASN A 143 17.30 -18.07 1.49
C ASN A 143 18.13 -16.80 1.21
N GLN A 144 19.46 -16.90 1.19
CA GLN A 144 20.32 -15.77 0.83
C GLN A 144 21.01 -15.99 -0.52
N LEU A 145 21.29 -14.88 -1.21
CA LEU A 145 22.02 -14.84 -2.47
C LEU A 145 23.51 -14.69 -2.21
N LEU A 146 24.33 -15.26 -3.08
CA LEU A 146 25.76 -14.99 -3.12
C LEU A 146 26.03 -13.68 -3.88
N ALA A 147 26.64 -12.70 -3.23
CA ALA A 147 26.91 -11.38 -3.81
C ALA A 147 28.30 -10.84 -3.43
N TRP A 148 28.79 -9.84 -4.17
CA TRP A 148 29.97 -9.07 -3.77
C TRP A 148 29.67 -8.23 -2.53
N ASN A 149 30.63 -8.17 -1.61
CA ASN A 149 30.59 -7.22 -0.51
C ASN A 149 30.75 -5.76 -1.02
N GLY A 150 30.54 -4.79 -0.11
CA GLY A 150 30.45 -3.37 -0.49
C GLY A 150 31.73 -2.77 -1.10
N ASP A 151 32.89 -3.38 -0.88
CA ASP A 151 34.18 -2.97 -1.45
C ASP A 151 34.68 -3.88 -2.59
N ALA A 152 33.87 -4.86 -3.00
CA ALA A 152 34.17 -5.85 -4.04
C ALA A 152 35.47 -6.66 -3.80
N SER A 153 35.88 -6.80 -2.54
CA SER A 153 37.06 -7.58 -2.16
C SER A 153 36.76 -9.07 -1.98
N ASN A 154 35.52 -9.42 -1.60
CA ASN A 154 35.14 -10.80 -1.29
C ASN A 154 33.64 -11.04 -1.51
N LEU A 155 33.22 -12.30 -1.43
CA LEU A 155 31.83 -12.72 -1.50
C LEU A 155 31.18 -12.73 -0.12
N THR A 156 29.89 -12.45 -0.08
CA THR A 156 29.07 -12.45 1.13
C THR A 156 27.66 -12.88 0.78
N ASN A 157 26.95 -13.49 1.73
CA ASN A 157 25.54 -13.76 1.56
C ASN A 157 24.75 -12.46 1.74
N ARG A 158 23.75 -12.23 0.89
CA ARG A 158 22.85 -11.08 0.98
C ARG A 158 21.40 -11.48 0.78
N ASP A 159 20.54 -10.79 1.53
CA ASP A 159 19.10 -10.81 1.28
C ASP A 159 18.80 -10.10 -0.05
N ALA A 160 17.97 -10.70 -0.89
CA ALA A 160 17.51 -10.11 -2.15
C ALA A 160 16.83 -8.74 -1.94
N ALA A 161 16.08 -8.58 -0.84
CA ALA A 161 15.44 -7.31 -0.48
C ALA A 161 16.47 -6.23 -0.11
N ALA A 162 17.61 -6.62 0.48
CA ALA A 162 18.69 -5.70 0.85
C ALA A 162 19.56 -5.28 -0.35
N MET A 163 19.32 -5.84 -1.53
CA MET A 163 20.00 -5.47 -2.77
C MET A 163 19.23 -4.41 -3.59
N ASP A 164 18.17 -3.80 -3.05
CA ASP A 164 17.22 -2.95 -3.78
C ASP A 164 16.64 -3.66 -5.03
N ALA A 165 16.65 -4.99 -5.01
CA ALA A 165 16.31 -5.86 -6.15
C ALA A 165 14.84 -6.32 -6.13
N VAL A 166 13.96 -5.63 -5.37
CA VAL A 166 12.52 -5.85 -5.50
C VAL A 166 12.13 -5.41 -6.91
N LEU A 167 11.91 -6.38 -7.79
CA LEU A 167 11.44 -6.16 -9.15
C LEU A 167 10.11 -5.40 -9.07
N LEU A 168 10.14 -4.12 -9.43
CA LEU A 168 8.94 -3.37 -9.71
C LEU A 168 8.52 -3.67 -11.16
N PRO A 169 7.27 -4.05 -11.42
CA PRO A 169 6.18 -4.15 -10.45
C PRO A 169 6.11 -5.48 -9.66
N LEU A 170 5.96 -5.40 -8.34
CA LEU A 170 5.54 -6.53 -7.51
C LEU A 170 4.01 -6.67 -7.61
N ALA A 171 3.49 -7.86 -7.93
CA ALA A 171 2.05 -8.05 -8.11
C ALA A 171 1.24 -7.72 -6.85
N VAL A 172 0.00 -7.20 -7.03
CA VAL A 172 -0.88 -6.82 -5.90
C VAL A 172 -1.21 -8.03 -5.01
N GLU A 173 -1.38 -9.20 -5.60
CA GLU A 173 -1.62 -10.46 -4.88
C GLU A 173 -0.44 -10.91 -4.00
N GLN A 174 0.76 -10.37 -4.27
CA GLN A 174 1.99 -10.61 -3.51
C GLN A 174 2.29 -9.47 -2.54
N GLY A 175 1.34 -8.56 -2.29
CA GLY A 175 1.51 -7.40 -1.40
C GLY A 175 2.20 -6.19 -2.04
N GLY A 176 2.41 -6.20 -3.35
CA GLY A 176 2.95 -5.07 -4.11
C GLY A 176 1.86 -4.12 -4.64
N THR A 177 2.26 -3.20 -5.53
CA THR A 177 1.36 -2.25 -6.19
C THR A 177 1.03 -2.62 -7.64
N GLY A 178 1.71 -3.62 -8.21
CA GLY A 178 1.60 -4.04 -9.60
C GLY A 178 2.06 -2.97 -10.62
N GLY A 179 2.59 -1.83 -10.17
CA GLY A 179 2.96 -0.69 -11.01
C GLY A 179 4.46 -0.39 -11.00
N SER A 180 5.00 0.01 -12.15
CA SER A 180 6.39 0.51 -12.28
C SER A 180 6.52 2.01 -12.00
N ASP A 181 5.39 2.70 -11.81
CA ASP A 181 5.31 4.10 -11.39
C ASP A 181 4.10 4.34 -10.48
N GLY A 182 4.02 5.51 -9.86
CA GLY A 182 2.96 5.88 -8.92
C GLY A 182 1.57 5.92 -9.56
N THR A 183 1.46 6.29 -10.83
CA THR A 183 0.16 6.35 -11.53
C THR A 183 -0.41 4.96 -11.76
N GLN A 184 0.42 4.02 -12.24
CA GLN A 184 0.05 2.63 -12.44
C GLN A 184 -0.25 1.94 -11.10
N ALA A 185 0.54 2.23 -10.06
CA ALA A 185 0.30 1.72 -8.70
C ALA A 185 -1.10 2.10 -8.18
N MET A 186 -1.49 3.37 -8.31
CA MET A 186 -2.81 3.82 -7.87
C MET A 186 -3.96 3.19 -8.68
N VAL A 187 -3.78 3.01 -10.00
CA VAL A 187 -4.78 2.34 -10.84
C VAL A 187 -4.98 0.89 -10.40
N ASN A 188 -3.89 0.16 -10.19
CA ASN A 188 -3.94 -1.25 -9.80
C ASN A 188 -4.51 -1.48 -8.40
N LEU A 189 -4.33 -0.52 -7.48
CA LEU A 189 -4.95 -0.53 -6.16
C LEU A 189 -6.44 -0.10 -6.18
N GLY A 190 -7.01 0.12 -7.37
CA GLY A 190 -8.43 0.41 -7.54
C GLY A 190 -8.81 1.88 -7.35
N MET A 191 -7.85 2.81 -7.39
CA MET A 191 -8.16 4.23 -7.32
C MET A 191 -8.75 4.73 -8.64
N GLY A 192 -9.99 5.23 -8.58
CA GLY A 192 -10.63 5.92 -9.71
C GLY A 192 -9.97 7.27 -10.03
N GLU A 193 -10.42 7.93 -11.10
CA GLU A 193 -9.82 9.18 -11.60
C GLU A 193 -9.76 10.30 -10.56
N THR A 194 -10.87 10.56 -9.86
CA THR A 194 -10.96 11.50 -8.74
C THR A 194 -10.02 11.09 -7.60
N GLY A 195 -10.00 9.81 -7.24
CA GLY A 195 -9.15 9.29 -6.16
C GLY A 195 -7.66 9.47 -6.45
N ARG A 196 -7.23 9.22 -7.69
CA ARG A 196 -5.86 9.46 -8.13
C ARG A 196 -5.48 10.93 -8.04
N SER A 197 -6.39 11.82 -8.44
CA SER A 197 -6.18 13.27 -8.41
C SER A 197 -6.06 13.81 -6.98
N VAL A 198 -6.86 13.27 -6.05
CA VAL A 198 -6.76 13.59 -4.61
C VAL A 198 -5.47 13.05 -3.99
N ALA A 199 -5.04 11.84 -4.36
CA ALA A 199 -3.86 11.18 -3.78
C ALA A 199 -2.53 11.90 -4.08
N VAL A 200 -2.47 12.66 -5.18
CA VAL A 200 -1.29 13.44 -5.57
C VAL A 200 -1.40 14.93 -5.21
N ALA A 201 -2.49 15.35 -4.57
CA ALA A 201 -2.68 16.74 -4.16
C ALA A 201 -1.67 17.13 -3.08
N GLY A 202 -0.92 18.21 -3.30
CA GLY A 202 0.07 18.73 -2.36
C GLY A 202 -0.55 19.55 -1.23
N THR A 203 -1.81 19.98 -1.39
CA THR A 203 -2.55 20.74 -0.39
C THR A 203 -4.01 20.30 -0.27
N SER A 204 -4.65 20.61 0.86
CA SER A 204 -6.08 20.36 1.05
C SER A 204 -6.95 21.11 0.02
N SER A 205 -6.52 22.29 -0.43
CA SER A 205 -7.24 23.06 -1.44
C SER A 205 -7.23 22.37 -2.81
N GLU A 206 -6.10 21.77 -3.19
CA GLU A 206 -5.98 20.99 -4.42
C GLU A 206 -6.82 19.71 -4.36
N ALA A 207 -6.85 19.03 -3.20
CA ALA A 207 -7.69 17.86 -2.99
C ALA A 207 -9.19 18.17 -3.08
N LEU A 208 -9.62 19.29 -2.48
CA LEU A 208 -11.01 19.77 -2.58
C LEU A 208 -11.39 20.11 -4.02
N ALA A 209 -10.52 20.82 -4.75
CA ALA A 209 -10.73 21.12 -6.17
C ALA A 209 -10.80 19.84 -7.01
N ALA A 210 -9.97 18.83 -6.73
CA ALA A 210 -9.99 17.54 -7.42
C ALA A 210 -11.27 16.72 -7.17
N MET A 211 -12.00 17.01 -6.08
CA MET A 211 -13.30 16.41 -5.77
C MET A 211 -14.48 17.22 -6.29
N ASP A 212 -14.24 18.29 -7.06
CA ASP A 212 -15.24 19.31 -7.41
C ASP A 212 -16.00 19.83 -6.18
N ALA A 213 -15.32 19.90 -5.03
CA ALA A 213 -15.90 20.39 -3.80
C ALA A 213 -15.96 21.91 -3.85
N GLU A 214 -17.14 22.45 -4.12
CA GLU A 214 -17.39 23.88 -3.99
C GLU A 214 -17.38 24.28 -2.51
N PRO A 215 -16.77 25.43 -2.14
CA PRO A 215 -16.90 25.99 -0.81
C PRO A 215 -18.38 26.14 -0.47
N ALA A 216 -18.78 25.72 0.74
CA ALA A 216 -20.17 25.83 1.16
C ALA A 216 -20.64 27.29 1.00
N ASP A 217 -21.65 27.50 0.16
CA ASP A 217 -22.25 28.82 0.00
C ASP A 217 -22.93 29.20 1.32
N THR A 218 -22.31 30.16 2.01
CA THR A 218 -22.82 30.67 3.28
C THR A 218 -24.18 31.37 3.15
N ALA A 219 -24.64 31.70 1.94
CA ALA A 219 -25.99 32.17 1.69
C ALA A 219 -27.02 31.02 1.70
N ILE A 220 -26.67 29.85 1.17
CA ILE A 220 -27.55 28.66 1.14
C ILE A 220 -27.69 28.06 2.55
N LEU A 221 -26.61 28.00 3.32
CA LEU A 221 -26.64 27.49 4.70
C LEU A 221 -27.45 28.37 5.68
N LYS A 222 -27.76 29.63 5.32
CA LYS A 222 -28.64 30.51 6.12
C LYS A 222 -30.13 30.35 5.79
N ALA A 223 -30.47 29.72 4.65
CA ALA A 223 -31.85 29.52 4.24
C ALA A 223 -32.52 28.33 4.97
N ASP A 224 -31.74 27.44 5.57
CA ASP A 224 -32.22 26.22 6.24
C ASP A 224 -32.28 26.35 7.78
N LEU A 225 -32.53 27.57 8.27
CA LEU A 225 -33.08 27.73 9.62
C LEU A 225 -34.54 27.31 9.58
N ALA A 226 -34.89 26.27 10.35
CA ALA A 226 -36.28 25.86 10.53
C ALA A 226 -37.17 27.08 10.75
N ASP A 227 -38.25 27.18 9.98
CA ASP A 227 -39.25 28.23 10.03
C ASP A 227 -39.90 28.23 11.43
N LEU A 228 -39.21 28.90 12.36
CA LEU A 228 -39.66 29.05 13.72
C LEU A 228 -40.77 30.11 13.65
N LEU A 229 -42.01 29.69 13.87
CA LEU A 229 -43.16 30.56 14.09
C LEU A 229 -42.81 31.54 15.22
N ARG A 230 -42.19 32.68 14.87
CA ARG A 230 -41.69 33.66 15.81
C ARG A 230 -42.88 34.50 16.22
N ALA A 231 -43.50 34.17 17.34
CA ALA A 231 -44.22 35.17 18.11
C ALA A 231 -43.21 36.30 18.38
N VAL A 232 -43.34 37.42 17.67
CA VAL A 232 -42.49 38.60 17.87
C VAL A 232 -42.91 39.25 19.18
N TYR A 233 -42.53 38.64 20.30
CA TYR A 233 -42.31 39.36 21.55
C TYR A 233 -40.89 39.93 21.43
N GLY A 234 -40.78 41.17 20.97
CA GLY A 234 -39.51 41.91 21.10
C GLY A 234 -39.26 42.17 22.58
N GLU A 235 -38.06 41.87 23.07
CA GLU A 235 -37.69 42.12 24.48
C GLU A 235 -37.64 43.63 24.82
N GLU A 236 -37.59 44.51 23.81
CA GLU A 236 -37.60 45.96 24.01
C GLU A 236 -38.91 46.61 23.50
N PRO A 237 -39.63 47.38 24.35
CA PRO A 237 -40.85 48.07 23.93
C PRO A 237 -40.56 49.15 22.89
N GLN A 238 -41.52 49.44 22.02
CA GLN A 238 -41.53 50.69 21.24
C GLN A 238 -42.10 51.81 22.13
N GLU A 239 -41.23 52.69 22.61
CA GLU A 239 -41.59 53.78 23.51
C GLU A 239 -42.18 54.97 22.76
N ILE A 240 -43.27 55.51 23.30
CA ILE A 240 -44.05 56.62 22.77
C ILE A 240 -44.38 57.55 23.95
N SER A 241 -44.31 58.86 23.75
CA SER A 241 -44.77 59.82 24.74
C SER A 241 -45.52 60.96 24.07
N GLY A 242 -46.63 61.39 24.67
CA GLY A 242 -47.49 62.43 24.10
C GLY A 242 -48.96 62.26 24.50
N THR A 243 -49.82 63.09 23.93
CA THR A 243 -51.27 63.09 24.16
C THR A 243 -52.07 62.46 23.01
N SER A 244 -51.39 61.96 21.97
CA SER A 244 -51.98 61.40 20.75
C SER A 244 -51.05 60.35 20.14
N LEU A 245 -51.65 59.32 19.51
CA LEU A 245 -50.97 58.29 18.71
C LEU A 245 -51.04 58.56 17.20
N THR A 246 -51.54 59.74 16.79
CA THR A 246 -51.66 60.11 15.37
C THR A 246 -50.30 60.05 14.67
N GLY A 247 -50.22 59.29 13.58
CA GLY A 247 -48.99 59.13 12.80
C GLY A 247 -47.99 58.11 13.37
N LEU A 248 -48.37 57.34 14.39
CA LEU A 248 -47.56 56.24 14.90
C LEU A 248 -47.36 55.17 13.83
N SER A 249 -46.10 54.90 13.46
CA SER A 249 -45.73 53.71 12.68
C SER A 249 -45.40 52.57 13.63
N VAL A 250 -46.27 51.56 13.68
CA VAL A 250 -46.08 50.38 14.55
C VAL A 250 -45.03 49.48 13.92
N THR A 251 -43.89 49.32 14.61
CA THR A 251 -42.78 48.44 14.18
C THR A 251 -42.64 47.20 15.05
N ARG A 252 -43.34 47.16 16.20
CA ARG A 252 -43.27 46.10 17.22
C ARG A 252 -44.66 45.82 17.81
N ASN A 253 -44.87 44.61 18.33
CA ASN A 253 -46.14 44.21 18.96
C ASN A 253 -46.26 44.63 20.45
N HIS A 254 -45.16 45.09 21.04
CA HIS A 254 -45.07 45.57 22.42
C HIS A 254 -44.79 47.08 22.39
N LEU A 255 -45.77 47.88 22.80
CA LEU A 255 -45.69 49.34 22.78
C LEU A 255 -45.86 49.90 24.19
N LEU A 256 -45.06 50.91 24.52
CA LEU A 256 -45.15 51.62 25.79
C LEU A 256 -45.51 53.07 25.50
N TRP A 257 -46.60 53.57 26.09
CA TRP A 257 -47.06 54.93 25.88
C TRP A 257 -47.18 55.70 27.19
N THR A 258 -46.34 56.70 27.39
CA THR A 258 -46.39 57.59 28.56
C THR A 258 -47.17 58.86 28.26
N LEU A 259 -48.28 59.06 28.98
CA LEU A 259 -49.12 60.25 28.81
C LEU A 259 -48.45 61.48 29.42
N THR A 260 -48.57 62.61 28.72
CA THR A 260 -48.10 63.94 29.17
C THR A 260 -49.25 64.91 29.43
N GLY A 261 -50.48 64.43 29.28
CA GLY A 261 -51.75 65.16 29.38
C GLY A 261 -52.90 64.20 29.07
N ASP A 262 -54.15 64.65 29.23
CA ASP A 262 -55.32 63.87 28.79
C ASP A 262 -55.21 63.56 27.29
N ALA A 263 -55.48 62.30 26.93
CA ALA A 263 -55.08 61.74 25.65
C ALA A 263 -56.17 60.94 24.97
N THR A 264 -56.03 60.79 23.65
CA THR A 264 -56.88 59.92 22.83
C THR A 264 -56.05 58.79 22.25
N PHE A 265 -56.48 57.54 22.46
CA PHE A 265 -55.99 56.38 21.74
C PHE A 265 -56.56 56.43 20.32
N ASP A 266 -55.81 57.11 19.45
CA ASP A 266 -56.19 57.39 18.06
C ASP A 266 -56.25 56.14 17.20
N ASP A 267 -56.80 56.26 16.00
CA ASP A 267 -56.80 55.19 15.00
C ASP A 267 -55.37 54.91 14.52
N VAL A 268 -54.73 53.88 15.09
CA VAL A 268 -53.36 53.47 14.78
C VAL A 268 -53.36 52.49 13.60
N ASP A 269 -52.52 52.74 12.60
CA ASP A 269 -52.30 51.81 11.50
C ASP A 269 -51.35 50.68 11.90
N PHE A 270 -51.84 49.44 11.82
CA PHE A 270 -51.11 48.24 12.15
C PHE A 270 -50.63 47.54 10.87
N PRO A 271 -49.34 47.15 10.77
CA PRO A 271 -48.77 46.60 9.54
C PRO A 271 -49.25 45.17 9.21
N TYR A 272 -49.68 44.42 10.22
CA TYR A 272 -50.10 43.02 10.09
C TYR A 272 -51.33 42.71 10.96
N ASP A 273 -52.09 41.68 10.59
CA ASP A 273 -53.12 41.10 11.46
C ASP A 273 -52.47 40.41 12.66
N GLY A 274 -53.09 40.52 13.84
CA GLY A 274 -52.60 39.95 15.08
C GLY A 274 -53.01 40.74 16.32
N THR A 275 -52.46 40.35 17.47
CA THR A 275 -52.69 41.00 18.76
C THR A 275 -51.52 41.92 19.11
N TYR A 276 -51.82 43.18 19.37
CA TYR A 276 -50.88 44.21 19.82
C TYR A 276 -51.17 44.55 21.28
N VAL A 277 -50.12 44.68 22.09
CA VAL A 277 -50.23 45.04 23.50
C VAL A 277 -49.63 46.41 23.72
N PHE A 278 -50.45 47.31 24.25
CA PHE A 278 -50.07 48.65 24.67
C PHE A 278 -50.00 48.72 26.18
N HIS A 279 -48.88 49.18 26.69
CA HIS A 279 -48.62 49.48 28.09
C HIS A 279 -48.73 51.01 28.24
N ILE A 280 -49.87 51.50 28.71
CA ILE A 280 -50.14 52.93 28.83
C ILE A 280 -49.84 53.36 30.27
N TYR A 281 -49.02 54.38 30.45
CA TYR A 281 -48.70 54.95 31.76
C TYR A 281 -49.48 56.27 31.90
N PRO A 282 -50.62 56.27 32.63
CA PRO A 282 -51.54 57.41 32.62
C PRO A 282 -51.04 58.60 33.43
N ALA A 283 -50.25 58.38 34.49
CA ALA A 283 -49.68 59.43 35.33
C ALA A 283 -50.71 60.48 35.85
N GLY A 284 -51.96 60.05 36.10
CA GLY A 284 -53.06 60.92 36.53
C GLY A 284 -53.90 61.50 35.38
N HIS A 285 -53.58 61.20 34.12
CA HIS A 285 -54.29 61.67 32.93
C HIS A 285 -55.28 60.63 32.41
N THR A 286 -56.39 61.12 31.83
CA THR A 286 -57.43 60.27 31.23
C THR A 286 -57.03 59.87 29.81
N VAL A 287 -57.26 58.60 29.45
CA VAL A 287 -57.16 58.13 28.06
C VAL A 287 -58.53 57.74 27.53
N THR A 288 -58.91 58.26 26.36
CA THR A 288 -60.16 57.93 25.68
C THR A 288 -59.90 57.16 24.39
N PHE A 289 -60.71 56.15 24.07
CA PHE A 289 -60.53 55.36 22.85
C PHE A 289 -61.31 55.93 21.67
N SER A 290 -60.65 56.02 20.50
CA SER A 290 -61.30 56.39 19.24
C SER A 290 -62.45 55.44 18.89
N SER A 291 -63.50 55.97 18.26
CA SER A 291 -64.63 55.18 17.73
C SER A 291 -64.24 54.21 16.61
N ALA A 292 -62.99 54.26 16.12
CA ALA A 292 -62.44 53.30 15.18
C ALA A 292 -62.28 51.89 15.80
N TYR A 293 -62.14 51.80 17.12
CA TYR A 293 -62.00 50.52 17.83
C TYR A 293 -63.36 50.00 18.27
N LYS A 294 -63.64 48.73 17.98
CA LYS A 294 -64.77 48.03 18.58
C LYS A 294 -64.40 47.60 19.99
N LEU A 295 -65.10 48.14 20.98
CA LEU A 295 -64.92 47.79 22.39
C LEU A 295 -65.62 46.46 22.70
N SER A 296 -64.92 45.52 23.33
CA SER A 296 -65.55 44.31 23.87
C SER A 296 -66.48 44.67 25.04
N ALA A 297 -67.54 43.88 25.24
CA ALA A 297 -68.55 44.15 26.26
C ALA A 297 -68.03 43.97 27.71
N SER A 298 -66.82 43.45 27.89
CA SER A 298 -66.23 43.09 29.18
C SER A 298 -64.96 43.89 29.50
N LEU A 299 -64.77 45.05 28.88
CA LEU A 299 -63.63 45.92 29.17
C LEU A 299 -63.85 46.70 30.46
N GLU A 300 -62.80 46.78 31.28
CA GLU A 300 -62.76 47.68 32.44
C GLU A 300 -62.70 49.15 31.98
N GLU A 301 -63.16 50.07 32.83
CA GLU A 301 -62.99 51.51 32.61
C GLU A 301 -61.54 51.92 32.89
N GLN A 302 -61.01 52.89 32.15
CA GLN A 302 -59.64 53.35 32.31
C GLN A 302 -59.49 54.10 33.64
N ASP A 303 -58.57 53.66 34.51
CA ASP A 303 -58.29 54.35 35.76
C ASP A 303 -57.07 55.29 35.60
N PRO A 304 -57.24 56.62 35.64
CA PRO A 304 -56.13 57.58 35.56
C PRO A 304 -55.12 57.42 36.71
N ALA A 305 -55.51 56.81 37.82
CA ALA A 305 -54.66 56.53 38.97
C ALA A 305 -53.89 55.20 38.88
N ALA A 306 -54.12 54.39 37.84
CA ALA A 306 -53.38 53.15 37.63
C ALA A 306 -51.88 53.41 37.40
N GLY A 307 -51.03 52.51 37.90
CA GLY A 307 -49.59 52.56 37.60
C GLY A 307 -49.31 52.26 36.12
N GLU A 308 -50.16 51.43 35.51
CA GLU A 308 -50.08 51.02 34.12
C GLU A 308 -51.46 50.52 33.65
N ILE A 309 -51.90 50.88 32.45
CA ILE A 309 -53.10 50.35 31.80
C ILE A 309 -52.66 49.47 30.64
N ARG A 310 -52.94 48.17 30.70
CA ARG A 310 -52.65 47.22 29.62
C ARG A 310 -53.83 47.11 28.68
N VAL A 311 -53.60 47.41 27.41
CA VAL A 311 -54.61 47.38 26.37
C VAL A 311 -54.19 46.36 25.31
N ALA A 312 -55.04 45.36 25.09
CA ALA A 312 -54.89 44.39 24.02
C ALA A 312 -55.80 44.75 22.84
N VAL A 313 -55.18 45.04 21.69
CA VAL A 313 -55.85 45.34 20.43
C VAL A 313 -55.68 44.16 19.49
N GLU A 314 -56.79 43.59 19.04
CA GLU A 314 -56.80 42.57 18.00
C GLU A 314 -57.14 43.21 16.65
N VAL A 315 -56.30 42.92 15.66
CA VAL A 315 -56.47 43.35 14.27
C VAL A 315 -56.67 42.11 13.41
N PHE A 316 -57.82 42.02 12.75
CA PHE A 316 -58.10 40.91 11.85
C PHE A 316 -58.93 41.38 10.66
N ASN A 317 -58.45 41.14 9.44
CA ASN A 317 -59.10 41.57 8.19
C ASN A 317 -59.48 43.06 8.21
N GLY A 318 -58.57 43.91 8.69
CA GLY A 318 -58.76 45.36 8.77
C GLY A 318 -59.76 45.84 9.84
N ARG A 319 -60.29 44.94 10.68
CA ARG A 319 -61.11 45.32 11.85
C ARG A 319 -60.22 45.43 13.09
N LYS A 320 -60.33 46.54 13.81
CA LYS A 320 -59.62 46.81 15.07
C LYS A 320 -60.57 46.64 16.25
N SER A 321 -60.30 45.69 17.13
CA SER A 321 -61.12 45.41 18.31
C SER A 321 -60.26 45.50 19.56
N LEU A 322 -60.74 46.21 20.58
CA LEU A 322 -60.10 46.24 21.88
C LEU A 322 -60.67 45.08 22.69
N VAL A 323 -59.87 44.04 22.88
CA VAL A 323 -60.31 42.74 23.42
C VAL A 323 -60.00 42.57 24.90
N GLY A 324 -59.06 43.36 25.43
CA GLY A 324 -58.73 43.36 26.85
C GLY A 324 -58.23 44.73 27.31
N LEU A 325 -58.66 45.13 28.50
CA LEU A 325 -58.14 46.27 29.24
C LEU A 325 -57.97 45.86 30.69
N GLN A 326 -56.78 46.10 31.27
CA GLN A 326 -56.50 45.83 32.67
C GLN A 326 -55.80 47.03 33.29
N ASN A 327 -56.36 47.55 34.38
CA ASN A 327 -55.69 48.56 35.20
C ASN A 327 -54.76 47.86 36.21
N MET A 328 -53.46 48.05 36.05
CA MET A 328 -52.45 47.53 36.96
C MET A 328 -52.20 48.53 38.09
N GLY A 329 -52.14 48.05 39.32
CA GLY A 329 -51.85 48.88 40.49
C GLY A 329 -50.48 49.54 40.43
N ALA A 330 -50.35 50.66 41.15
CA ALA A 330 -49.08 51.35 41.40
C ALA A 330 -48.15 50.56 42.34
#